data_AF-A0A0R3PWI7-F1
#
_entry.id   AF-A0A0R3PWI7-F1
#
_cell.length_a   1.000
_cell.length_b   1.000
_cell.length_c   1.000
_cell.angle_alpha   90.00
_cell.angle_beta   90.00
_cell.angle_gamma   90.00
#
_symmetry.space_group_name_H-M   'P 1'
#
loop_
_entity.id
_entity.type
_entity.pdbx_description
1 polymer ?
#
loop_
_entity_poly.entity_id
_entity_poly.type
_entity_poly.pdbx_seq_one_letter_code
_entity_poly.pdbx_strand_id
1 'polypeptide(L)'
;MTFDIVGSLTEAERAAIFEVEPEDIRVDDQFDTTPHFIKLLSPDVKRGFDAIWMNVELSTRTKYKKLTEYAEENFNEEQMKGFNVWMSDILKARKELDKRISKLSSKAKEIYEKLMKIRGDESNILRSITPEVSNELHGLI
;
A
#
# COMPACT_ATOMS: atom_id res chain seq x y z
N MET A 1 30.47 -27.01 7.16
CA MET A 1 31.03 -26.35 8.35
C MET A 1 31.58 -25.00 7.91
N THR A 2 30.77 -23.95 7.97
CA THR A 2 31.17 -22.60 7.50
C THR A 2 30.70 -21.48 8.43
N PHE A 3 30.06 -21.80 9.56
CA PHE A 3 29.52 -20.79 10.50
C PHE A 3 30.24 -20.73 11.85
N ASP A 4 31.15 -21.66 12.17
CA ASP A 4 31.87 -21.67 13.46
C ASP A 4 32.91 -20.54 13.60
N ILE A 5 33.32 -19.92 12.50
CA ILE A 5 34.37 -18.88 12.51
C ILE A 5 33.82 -17.53 12.98
N VAL A 6 32.52 -17.25 12.81
CA VAL A 6 31.93 -15.95 13.14
C VAL A 6 31.79 -15.74 14.66
N GLY A 7 31.80 -16.84 15.42
CA GLY A 7 31.76 -16.81 16.89
C GLY A 7 33.12 -16.59 17.56
N SER A 8 34.23 -16.76 16.83
CA SER A 8 35.60 -16.61 17.37
C SER A 8 36.24 -15.26 17.07
N LEU A 9 35.56 -14.38 16.34
CA LEU A 9 36.08 -13.06 15.98
C LEU A 9 35.89 -12.08 17.14
N THR A 10 36.93 -11.28 17.39
CA THR A 10 36.85 -10.14 18.31
C THR A 10 35.97 -9.04 17.72
N GLU A 11 35.50 -8.12 18.58
CA GLU A 11 34.66 -6.99 18.17
C GLU A 11 35.35 -6.09 17.12
N ALA A 12 36.68 -5.94 17.23
CA ALA A 12 37.50 -5.23 16.26
C ALA A 12 37.60 -5.97 14.90
N GLU A 13 37.71 -7.30 14.92
CA GLU A 13 37.73 -8.10 13.69
C GLU A 13 36.36 -8.17 13.02
N ARG A 14 35.27 -8.17 13.81
CA ARG A 14 33.91 -8.00 13.28
C ARG A 14 33.73 -6.63 12.64
N ALA A 15 34.17 -5.56 13.30
CA ALA A 15 34.12 -4.21 12.74
C ALA A 15 34.91 -4.13 11.42
N ALA A 16 36.13 -4.65 11.36
CA ALA A 16 36.95 -4.61 10.14
C ALA A 16 36.37 -5.43 8.95
N ILE A 17 35.57 -6.46 9.22
CA ILE A 17 34.94 -7.30 8.17
C ILE A 17 33.58 -6.74 7.74
N PHE A 18 32.83 -6.13 8.67
CA PHE A 18 31.47 -5.63 8.46
C PHE A 18 31.35 -4.10 8.44
N GLU A 19 32.47 -3.36 8.37
CA GLU A 19 32.53 -1.94 8.00
C GLU A 19 32.12 -1.78 6.52
N VAL A 20 30.86 -2.09 6.27
CA VAL A 20 30.10 -1.43 5.23
C VAL A 20 29.77 -0.09 5.86
N GLU A 21 30.52 0.96 5.51
CA GLU A 21 29.98 2.31 5.62
C GLU A 21 28.55 2.23 5.09
N PRO A 22 27.53 2.79 5.76
CA PRO A 22 26.21 2.85 5.20
C PRO A 22 26.32 3.75 3.97
N GLU A 23 26.73 3.17 2.84
CA GLU A 23 26.37 3.66 1.54
C GLU A 23 24.87 3.88 1.65
N ASP A 24 24.44 5.09 1.33
CA ASP A 24 23.05 5.42 1.10
C ASP A 24 22.61 4.56 -0.09
N ILE A 25 22.40 3.26 0.15
CA ILE A 25 21.75 2.34 -0.75
C ILE A 25 20.32 2.84 -0.73
N ARG A 26 20.09 3.87 -1.54
CA ARG A 26 18.77 4.22 -2.00
C ARG A 26 18.25 2.95 -2.59
N VAL A 27 17.37 2.29 -1.85
CA VAL A 27 16.60 1.17 -2.35
C VAL A 27 15.86 1.76 -3.52
N ASP A 28 16.39 1.56 -4.72
CA ASP A 28 15.69 1.88 -5.94
C ASP A 28 14.45 1.02 -5.87
N ASP A 29 13.31 1.65 -5.54
CA ASP A 29 12.04 0.96 -5.40
C ASP A 29 11.63 0.53 -6.81
N GLN A 30 12.23 -0.56 -7.28
CA GLN A 30 11.94 -1.19 -8.55
C GLN A 30 10.47 -1.65 -8.63
N PHE A 31 9.70 -1.46 -7.56
CA PHE A 31 8.28 -1.72 -7.44
C PHE A 31 7.46 -0.45 -7.15
N ASP A 32 7.97 0.75 -7.44
CA ASP A 32 7.16 1.96 -7.34
C ASP A 32 6.05 1.94 -8.41
N THR A 33 4.94 1.34 -8.00
CA THR A 33 3.71 1.18 -8.78
C THR A 33 2.84 2.44 -8.72
N THR A 34 3.32 3.52 -8.09
CA THR A 34 2.60 4.79 -8.02
C THR A 34 2.37 5.32 -9.45
N PRO A 35 1.10 5.51 -9.86
CA PRO A 35 0.79 6.07 -11.17
C PRO A 35 1.49 7.40 -11.39
N HIS A 36 1.99 7.63 -12.60
CA HIS A 36 2.78 8.81 -12.92
C HIS A 36 2.05 10.13 -12.59
N PHE A 37 0.74 10.22 -12.86
CA PHE A 37 -0.03 11.42 -12.55
C PHE A 37 -0.04 11.77 -11.05
N ILE A 38 0.03 10.77 -10.16
CA ILE A 38 0.09 10.98 -8.71
C ILE A 38 1.44 11.61 -8.32
N LYS A 39 2.52 11.21 -8.99
CA LYS A 39 3.87 11.79 -8.80
C LYS A 39 3.94 13.26 -9.22
N LEU A 40 3.07 13.67 -10.15
CA LEU A 40 2.96 15.04 -10.65
C LEU A 40 2.03 15.93 -9.79
N LEU A 41 1.34 15.39 -8.79
CA LEU A 41 0.47 16.19 -7.93
C LEU A 41 1.29 17.04 -6.97
N SER A 42 0.83 18.26 -6.71
CA SER A 42 1.37 19.05 -5.60
C SER A 42 1.07 18.34 -4.27
N PRO A 43 1.86 18.58 -3.20
CA PRO A 43 1.64 17.94 -1.91
C PRO A 43 0.21 18.12 -1.37
N ASP A 44 -0.38 19.29 -1.58
CA ASP A 44 -1.73 19.61 -1.10
C ASP A 44 -2.81 18.86 -1.89
N VAL A 45 -2.66 18.81 -3.22
CA VAL A 45 -3.58 18.07 -4.10
C VAL A 45 -3.48 16.56 -3.85
N LYS A 46 -2.25 16.06 -3.63
CA LYS A 46 -2.02 14.66 -3.27
C LYS A 46 -2.68 14.30 -1.95
N ARG A 47 -2.56 15.15 -0.91
CA ARG A 47 -3.22 14.91 0.38
C ARG A 47 -4.75 14.83 0.24
N GLY A 48 -5.35 15.72 -0.56
CA GLY A 48 -6.79 15.66 -0.82
C GLY A 48 -7.21 14.40 -1.58
N PHE A 49 -6.44 14.01 -2.58
CA PHE A 49 -6.63 12.75 -3.31
C PHE A 49 -6.55 11.53 -2.37
N ASP A 50 -5.49 11.44 -1.57
CA ASP A 50 -5.26 10.33 -0.65
C ASP A 50 -6.35 10.26 0.43
N ALA A 51 -6.83 11.41 0.91
CA ALA A 51 -7.92 11.48 1.88
C ALA A 51 -9.23 10.87 1.33
N ILE A 52 -9.45 10.89 0.02
CA ILE A 52 -10.59 10.22 -0.61
C ILE A 52 -10.25 8.75 -0.89
N TRP A 53 -9.09 8.48 -1.50
CA TRP A 53 -8.69 7.15 -1.93
C TRP A 53 -8.50 6.16 -0.77
N MET A 54 -7.92 6.61 0.34
CA MET A 54 -7.61 5.79 1.51
C MET A 54 -8.75 5.72 2.53
N ASN A 55 -9.85 6.46 2.31
CA ASN A 55 -11.01 6.44 3.18
C ASN A 55 -11.76 5.10 3.06
N VAL A 56 -11.84 4.35 4.15
CA VAL A 56 -12.49 3.03 4.20
C VAL A 56 -13.98 3.10 4.50
N GLU A 57 -14.45 4.21 5.05
CA GLU A 57 -15.87 4.44 5.33
C GLU A 57 -16.65 4.71 4.04
N LEU A 58 -15.96 5.18 2.99
CA LEU A 58 -16.56 5.39 1.68
C LEU A 58 -16.72 4.07 0.93
N SER A 59 -17.95 3.81 0.50
CA SER A 59 -18.22 2.77 -0.49
C SER A 59 -17.37 3.00 -1.76
N THR A 60 -16.99 1.92 -2.44
CA THR A 60 -16.23 1.99 -3.68
C THR A 60 -16.85 2.93 -4.72
N ARG A 61 -18.17 2.89 -4.89
CA ARG A 61 -18.91 3.77 -5.81
C ARG A 61 -18.78 5.24 -5.41
N THR A 62 -18.97 5.54 -4.13
CA THR A 62 -18.86 6.91 -3.61
C THR A 62 -17.43 7.43 -3.75
N LYS A 63 -16.44 6.58 -3.48
CA LYS A 63 -15.02 6.91 -3.60
C LYS A 63 -14.67 7.29 -5.04
N TYR A 64 -15.07 6.49 -6.02
CA TYR A 64 -14.77 6.78 -7.43
C TYR A 64 -15.42 8.07 -7.89
N LYS A 65 -16.69 8.29 -7.50
CA LYS A 65 -17.38 9.55 -7.79
C LYS A 65 -16.64 10.76 -7.21
N LYS A 66 -16.29 10.72 -5.92
CA LYS A 66 -15.56 11.80 -5.25
C LYS A 66 -14.18 12.03 -5.85
N LEU A 67 -13.48 10.98 -6.27
CA LEU A 67 -12.18 11.12 -6.94
C LEU A 67 -12.31 11.80 -8.29
N THR A 68 -13.35 11.48 -9.08
CA THR A 68 -13.61 12.15 -10.35
C THR A 68 -13.92 13.63 -10.12
N GLU A 69 -14.82 13.96 -9.20
CA GLU A 69 -15.15 15.36 -8.85
C GLU A 69 -13.89 16.12 -8.39
N TYR A 70 -13.09 15.51 -7.50
CA TYR A 70 -11.85 16.11 -7.02
C TYR A 70 -10.82 16.34 -8.14
N ALA A 71 -10.67 15.38 -9.05
CA ALA A 71 -9.77 15.53 -10.19
C ALA A 71 -10.24 16.64 -11.13
N GLU A 72 -11.53 16.76 -11.41
CA GLU A 72 -12.10 17.81 -12.28
C GLU A 72 -11.83 19.21 -11.74
N GLU A 73 -11.81 19.37 -10.42
CA GLU A 73 -11.56 20.66 -9.76
C GLU A 73 -10.06 20.99 -9.62
N ASN A 74 -9.20 19.99 -9.47
CA ASN A 74 -7.81 20.20 -9.00
C ASN A 74 -6.73 19.78 -10.00
N PHE A 75 -7.04 19.00 -11.03
CA PHE A 75 -6.03 18.45 -11.95
C PHE A 75 -5.90 19.30 -13.21
N ASN A 76 -4.68 19.46 -13.69
CA ASN A 76 -4.42 20.01 -15.02
C ASN A 76 -4.65 18.96 -16.12
N GLU A 77 -4.55 19.36 -17.40
CA GLU A 77 -4.81 18.45 -18.52
C GLU A 77 -3.93 17.17 -18.53
N GLU A 78 -2.66 17.28 -18.16
CA GLU A 78 -1.74 16.13 -18.15
C GLU A 78 -2.09 15.15 -17.01
N GLN A 79 -2.31 15.68 -15.81
CA GLN A 79 -2.73 14.92 -14.65
C GLN A 79 -4.09 14.25 -14.89
N MET A 80 -5.02 14.96 -15.52
CA MET A 80 -6.35 14.44 -15.87
C MET A 80 -6.27 13.29 -16.89
N LYS A 81 -5.40 13.38 -17.91
CA LYS A 81 -5.18 12.28 -18.85
C LYS A 81 -4.70 11.01 -18.12
N GLY A 82 -3.71 11.16 -17.24
CA GLY A 82 -3.20 10.02 -16.46
C GLY A 82 -4.23 9.47 -15.47
N PHE A 83 -5.01 10.33 -14.82
CA PHE A 83 -6.10 9.94 -13.93
C PHE A 83 -7.17 9.11 -14.65
N ASN A 84 -7.59 9.53 -15.85
CA ASN A 84 -8.61 8.84 -16.62
C ASN A 84 -8.18 7.44 -17.04
N VAL A 85 -6.91 7.27 -17.45
CA VAL A 85 -6.34 5.95 -17.76
C VAL A 85 -6.36 5.08 -16.51
N TRP A 86 -5.83 5.60 -15.40
CA TRP A 86 -5.77 4.87 -14.13
C TRP A 86 -7.15 4.47 -13.60
N MET A 87 -8.13 5.37 -13.66
CA MET A 87 -9.50 5.09 -13.22
C MET A 87 -10.16 4.02 -14.11
N SER A 88 -9.95 4.08 -15.43
CA SER A 88 -10.41 3.06 -16.37
C SER A 88 -9.84 1.68 -16.03
N ASP A 89 -8.54 1.60 -15.76
CA ASP A 89 -7.87 0.36 -15.38
C ASP A 89 -8.39 -0.21 -14.05
N ILE A 90 -8.63 0.64 -13.06
CA ILE A 90 -9.26 0.24 -11.79
C ILE A 90 -10.65 -0.33 -12.01
N LEU A 91 -11.49 0.34 -12.80
CA LEU A 91 -12.84 -0.11 -13.09
C LEU A 91 -12.84 -1.45 -13.84
N LYS A 92 -11.91 -1.62 -14.79
CA LYS A 92 -11.73 -2.88 -15.52
C LYS A 92 -11.27 -4.00 -14.59
N ALA A 93 -10.26 -3.77 -13.77
CA ALA A 93 -9.75 -4.75 -12.80
C ALA A 93 -10.85 -5.15 -11.81
N ARG A 94 -11.65 -4.19 -11.35
CA ARG A 94 -12.79 -4.45 -10.46
C ARG A 94 -13.84 -5.34 -11.12
N LYS A 95 -14.21 -5.03 -12.37
CA LYS A 95 -15.19 -5.82 -13.13
C LYS A 95 -14.73 -7.27 -13.33
N GLU A 96 -13.45 -7.48 -13.66
CA GLU A 96 -12.90 -8.82 -13.81
C GLU A 96 -12.82 -9.57 -12.47
N LEU A 97 -12.54 -8.88 -11.37
CA LEU A 97 -12.61 -9.46 -10.03
C LEU A 97 -14.03 -9.89 -9.67
N ASP A 98 -15.03 -9.02 -9.87
CA ASP A 98 -16.43 -9.33 -9.58
C ASP A 98 -16.92 -10.52 -10.44
N LYS A 99 -16.45 -10.63 -11.68
CA LYS A 99 -16.69 -11.78 -12.56
C LYS A 99 -16.02 -13.07 -12.09
N ARG A 100 -14.84 -12.99 -11.48
CA ARG A 100 -14.18 -14.16 -10.85
C ARG A 100 -14.93 -14.59 -9.60
N ILE A 101 -15.38 -13.64 -8.78
CA ILE A 101 -16.16 -13.90 -7.56
C ILE A 101 -17.50 -14.56 -7.91
N SER A 102 -18.20 -14.10 -8.96
CA SER A 102 -19.49 -14.68 -9.36
C SER A 102 -19.40 -16.11 -9.88
N LYS A 103 -18.19 -16.54 -10.31
CA LYS A 103 -17.92 -17.91 -10.75
C LYS A 103 -17.43 -18.84 -9.64
N LEU A 104 -17.28 -18.35 -8.41
CA LEU A 104 -16.88 -19.19 -7.29
C LEU A 104 -17.99 -20.22 -6.97
N SER A 105 -17.58 -21.41 -6.54
CA SER A 105 -18.51 -22.37 -5.94
C SER A 105 -19.05 -21.82 -4.62
N SER A 106 -20.21 -22.31 -4.16
CA SER A 106 -20.82 -21.85 -2.91
C SER A 106 -19.86 -21.94 -1.71
N LYS A 107 -19.10 -23.04 -1.60
CA LYS A 107 -18.11 -23.22 -0.53
C LYS A 107 -16.92 -22.27 -0.66
N ALA A 108 -16.44 -22.01 -1.88
CA ALA A 108 -15.37 -21.04 -2.10
C ALA A 108 -15.84 -19.60 -1.80
N LYS A 109 -17.09 -19.25 -2.14
CA LYS A 109 -17.69 -17.96 -1.82
C LYS A 109 -17.84 -17.76 -0.32
N GLU A 110 -18.30 -18.77 0.41
CA GLU A 110 -18.39 -18.74 1.87
C GLU A 110 -17.01 -18.48 2.52
N ILE A 111 -15.97 -19.19 2.06
CA ILE A 111 -14.60 -18.98 2.56
C ILE A 111 -14.10 -17.57 2.20
N TYR A 112 -14.34 -17.11 0.97
CA TYR A 112 -13.98 -15.76 0.53
C TYR A 112 -14.61 -14.68 1.41
N GLU A 113 -15.91 -14.80 1.71
CA GLU A 113 -16.62 -13.85 2.59
C GLU A 113 -16.04 -13.83 4.01
N LYS A 114 -15.69 -14.99 4.57
CA LYS A 114 -15.02 -15.07 5.88
C LYS A 114 -13.63 -14.41 5.86
N LEU A 115 -12.83 -14.64 4.82
CA LEU A 115 -11.52 -14.00 4.66
C LEU A 115 -11.64 -12.48 4.53
N MET A 116 -12.63 -11.99 3.77
CA MET A 116 -12.89 -10.56 3.63
C MET A 116 -13.29 -9.92 4.95
N LYS A 117 -14.07 -10.62 5.78
CA LYS A 117 -14.40 -10.17 7.13
C LYS A 117 -13.15 -10.05 8.00
N ILE A 118 -12.32 -11.10 8.06
CA ILE A 118 -11.08 -11.11 8.86
C ILE A 118 -10.16 -9.95 8.44
N ARG A 119 -9.98 -9.72 7.14
CA ARG A 119 -9.17 -8.59 6.65
C ARG A 119 -9.77 -7.23 7.03
N GLY A 120 -11.09 -7.12 7.04
CA GLY A 120 -11.78 -5.93 7.54
C GLY A 120 -11.50 -5.69 9.02
N ASP A 121 -11.61 -6.74 9.83
CA ASP A 121 -11.34 -6.69 11.26
C ASP A 121 -9.86 -6.35 11.55
N GLU A 122 -8.92 -6.97 10.84
CA GLU A 122 -7.48 -6.67 10.89
C GLU A 122 -7.17 -5.20 10.57
N SER A 123 -7.72 -4.68 9.47
CA SER A 123 -7.56 -3.28 9.07
C SER A 123 -8.11 -2.32 10.13
N ASN A 124 -9.25 -2.65 10.75
CA ASN A 124 -9.82 -1.85 11.82
C ASN A 124 -8.95 -1.84 13.08
N ILE A 125 -8.39 -2.99 13.46
CA ILE A 125 -7.47 -3.11 14.59
C ILE A 125 -6.24 -2.24 14.34
N LEU A 126 -5.57 -2.40 13.18
CA LEU A 126 -4.37 -1.64 12.84
C LEU A 126 -4.62 -0.13 12.85
N ARG A 127 -5.80 0.32 12.41
CA ARG A 127 -6.20 1.74 12.47
C ARG A 127 -6.45 2.27 13.88
N SER A 128 -6.82 1.39 14.80
CA SER A 128 -7.07 1.75 16.21
C SER A 128 -5.78 1.84 17.04
N ILE A 129 -4.65 1.35 16.51
CA ILE A 129 -3.35 1.43 17.18
C ILE A 129 -2.91 2.90 17.23
N THR A 130 -2.79 3.45 18.44
CA THR A 130 -2.22 4.78 18.65
C THR A 130 -0.70 4.72 18.59
N PRO A 131 0.01 5.86 18.41
CA PRO A 131 1.48 5.87 18.44
C PRO A 131 2.06 5.26 19.72
N GLU A 132 1.41 5.47 20.87
CA GLU A 132 1.83 4.93 22.16
C GLU A 132 1.72 3.40 22.17
N VAL A 133 0.58 2.86 21.74
CA VAL A 133 0.37 1.41 21.64
C VAL A 133 1.31 0.79 20.60
N SER A 134 1.54 1.47 19.48
CA SER A 134 2.48 1.05 18.44
C SER A 134 3.90 0.89 19.00
N ASN A 135 4.33 1.83 19.85
CA ASN A 135 5.64 1.78 20.51
C ASN A 135 5.73 0.63 21.52
N GLU A 136 4.67 0.37 22.29
CA GLU A 136 4.63 -0.76 23.22
C GLU A 136 4.66 -2.12 22.50
N LEU A 137 4.02 -2.19 21.33
CA LEU A 137 3.97 -3.39 20.50
C LEU A 137 5.22 -3.54 19.59
N HIS A 138 6.12 -2.56 19.58
CA HIS A 138 7.28 -2.57 18.69
C HIS A 138 8.19 -3.78 18.96
N GLY A 139 8.44 -4.58 17.92
CA GLY A 139 9.25 -5.80 18.00
C GLY A 139 8.49 -7.06 18.48
N LEU A 140 7.20 -6.94 18.81
CA LEU A 140 6.33 -8.07 19.17
C LEU A 140 5.39 -8.49 18.04
N ILE A 141 5.07 -7.57 17.14
CA ILE A 141 4.22 -7.75 15.95
C ILE A 141 4.92 -7.21 14.70
#